data_AF-A0A7S2QEB5-F1
#
_entry.id   AF-A0A7S2QEB5-F1
#
_cell.length_a   1.000
_cell.length_b   1.000
_cell.length_c   1.000
_cell.angle_alpha   90.00
_cell.angle_beta   90.00
_cell.angle_gamma   90.00
#
_symmetry.space_group_name_H-M   'P 1'
#
loop_
_entity.id
_entity.type
_entity.pdbx_description
1 polymer ?
#
loop_
_entity_poly.entity_id
_entity_poly.type
_entity_poly.pdbx_seq_one_letter_code
_entity_poly.pdbx_strand_id
1 'polypeptide(L)'
;AHTAEWRIEKVFSKLKTASGFPLVSPPMQLGPFAEVRLAFTGGDGWARSSRNPKQSKCLQQRVVDPAASMGSLRLKHVGAEDPVPFDFNVIVGNVTVGPFQCRFTESSAEDFPLGIDWREHLEPRTGCLRLRVQALLA
;
A
#
# COMPACT_ATOMS: atom_id res chain seq x y z
N ALA A 1 -20.93 4.76 -1.14
CA ALA A 1 -19.58 4.51 -0.60
C ALA A 1 -18.57 4.81 -1.69
N HIS A 2 -17.64 5.73 -1.44
CA HIS A 2 -16.65 6.16 -2.42
C HIS A 2 -15.48 5.17 -2.39
N THR A 3 -15.36 4.32 -3.40
CA THR A 3 -14.39 3.21 -3.42
C THR A 3 -13.54 3.25 -4.68
N ALA A 4 -12.23 3.05 -4.53
CA ALA A 4 -11.29 2.82 -5.62
C ALA A 4 -10.68 1.43 -5.49
N GLU A 5 -10.49 0.71 -6.61
CA GLU A 5 -9.90 -0.63 -6.63
C GLU A 5 -8.65 -0.67 -7.52
N TRP A 6 -7.59 -1.26 -7.00
CA TRP A 6 -6.38 -1.57 -7.72
C TRP A 6 -6.03 -3.05 -7.64
N ARG A 7 -5.88 -3.68 -8.81
CA ARG A 7 -5.50 -5.09 -8.95
C ARG A 7 -4.03 -5.20 -9.37
N ILE A 8 -3.21 -5.80 -8.51
CA ILE A 8 -1.79 -6.01 -8.77
C ILE A 8 -1.55 -7.45 -9.20
N GLU A 9 -1.67 -7.66 -10.51
CA GLU A 9 -1.33 -8.96 -11.12
C GLU A 9 0.16 -9.27 -10.93
N LYS A 10 0.49 -10.53 -10.62
CA LYS A 10 1.86 -11.03 -10.42
C LYS A 10 2.65 -10.16 -9.43
N VAL A 11 2.04 -9.81 -8.30
CA VAL A 11 2.59 -8.85 -7.31
C VAL A 11 4.03 -9.17 -6.89
N PHE A 12 4.36 -10.45 -6.65
CA PHE A 12 5.72 -10.85 -6.29
C PHE A 12 6.75 -10.53 -7.37
N SER A 13 6.43 -10.82 -8.64
CA SER A 13 7.30 -10.49 -9.76
C SER A 13 7.48 -8.97 -9.89
N LYS A 14 6.39 -8.20 -9.74
CA LYS A 14 6.44 -6.74 -9.80
C LYS A 14 7.28 -6.14 -8.68
N LEU A 15 7.09 -6.59 -7.44
CA LEU A 15 7.90 -6.13 -6.30
C LEU A 15 9.38 -6.49 -6.46
N LYS A 16 9.69 -7.68 -7.02
CA LYS A 16 11.06 -8.08 -7.31
C LYS A 16 11.69 -7.16 -8.36
N THR A 17 10.99 -6.88 -9.46
CA THR A 17 11.46 -5.97 -10.51
C THR A 17 11.61 -4.54 -9.98
N ALA A 18 10.68 -4.08 -9.14
CA ALA A 18 10.73 -2.78 -8.51
C ALA A 18 11.90 -2.63 -7.52
N SER A 19 12.62 -3.71 -7.16
CA SER A 19 13.91 -3.64 -6.46
C SER A 19 13.90 -2.81 -5.15
N GLY A 20 12.78 -2.81 -4.44
CA GLY A 20 12.59 -2.04 -3.20
C GLY A 20 11.84 -0.71 -3.37
N PHE A 21 11.53 -0.30 -4.61
CA PHE A 21 10.62 0.82 -4.86
C PHE A 21 9.15 0.40 -4.70
N PRO A 22 8.25 1.32 -4.28
CA PRO A 22 6.82 1.06 -4.23
C PRO A 22 6.24 0.77 -5.61
N LEU A 23 5.27 -0.14 -5.69
CA LEU A 23 4.41 -0.25 -6.86
C LEU A 23 3.41 0.90 -6.84
N VAL A 24 3.13 1.51 -7.98
CA VAL A 24 2.21 2.65 -8.07
C VAL A 24 1.03 2.28 -8.97
N SER A 25 -0.18 2.60 -8.53
CA SER A 25 -1.39 2.41 -9.32
C SER A 25 -1.48 3.41 -10.48
N PRO A 26 -2.29 3.10 -11.51
CA PRO A 26 -2.86 4.12 -12.38
C PRO A 26 -3.62 5.17 -11.55
N PRO A 27 -3.86 6.38 -12.08
CA PRO A 27 -4.79 7.34 -11.49
C PRO A 27 -6.18 6.73 -11.33
N MET A 28 -6.85 7.04 -10.22
CA MET A 28 -8.18 6.56 -9.89
C MET A 28 -9.01 7.68 -9.28
N GLN A 29 -10.33 7.54 -9.39
CA GLN A 29 -11.28 8.39 -8.71
C GLN A 29 -11.63 7.81 -7.34
N LEU A 30 -11.52 8.61 -6.28
CA LEU A 30 -11.97 8.26 -4.94
C LEU A 30 -12.97 9.31 -4.44
N GLY A 31 -14.25 9.12 -4.76
CA GLY A 31 -15.30 10.07 -4.41
C GLY A 31 -15.11 11.40 -5.13
N PRO A 32 -14.99 12.54 -4.41
CA PRO A 32 -14.70 13.83 -5.04
C PRO A 32 -13.22 13.98 -5.46
N PHE A 33 -12.33 13.11 -4.99
CA PHE A 33 -10.89 13.22 -5.25
C PHE A 33 -10.52 12.53 -6.56
N ALA A 34 -10.19 13.33 -7.58
CA ALA A 34 -9.66 12.85 -8.85
C ALA A 34 -8.14 12.61 -8.78
N GLU A 35 -7.58 11.89 -9.75
CA GLU A 35 -6.13 11.68 -9.86
C GLU A 35 -5.46 11.10 -8.59
N VAL A 36 -6.19 10.27 -7.83
CA VAL A 36 -5.65 9.56 -6.66
C VAL A 36 -4.84 8.36 -7.13
N ARG A 37 -3.63 8.21 -6.60
CA ARG A 37 -2.76 7.07 -6.85
C ARG A 37 -2.42 6.38 -5.53
N LEU A 38 -2.38 5.06 -5.58
CA LEU A 38 -1.93 4.22 -4.47
C LEU A 38 -0.48 3.82 -4.72
N ALA A 39 0.36 3.93 -3.69
CA ALA A 39 1.69 3.35 -3.69
C ALA A 39 1.73 2.20 -2.67
N PHE A 40 2.05 1.00 -3.13
CA PHE A 40 2.12 -0.20 -2.29
C PHE A 40 3.58 -0.63 -2.10
N THR A 41 3.97 -0.89 -0.86
CA THR A 41 5.25 -1.51 -0.51
C THR A 41 5.03 -2.87 0.13
N GLY A 42 5.85 -3.86 -0.24
CA GLY A 42 5.73 -5.23 0.29
C GLY A 42 6.23 -5.40 1.74
N GLY A 43 6.83 -4.38 2.33
CA GLY A 43 7.46 -4.42 3.66
C GLY A 43 8.83 -5.10 3.69
N ASP A 44 9.54 -4.93 4.80
CA ASP A 44 10.87 -5.51 4.98
C ASP A 44 10.84 -7.04 5.08
N GLY A 45 9.72 -7.61 5.55
CA GLY A 45 9.51 -9.06 5.59
C GLY A 45 9.58 -9.70 4.21
N TRP A 46 9.00 -9.05 3.20
CA TRP A 46 9.14 -9.45 1.80
C TRP A 46 10.57 -9.25 1.29
N ALA A 47 11.15 -8.06 1.49
CA ALA A 47 12.46 -7.72 0.95
C ALA A 47 13.57 -8.65 1.45
N ARG A 48 13.45 -9.16 2.68
CA ARG A 48 14.37 -10.17 3.25
C ARG A 48 14.18 -11.55 2.63
N SER A 49 12.94 -11.96 2.35
CA SER A 49 12.65 -13.26 1.71
C SER A 49 13.05 -13.31 0.23
N SER A 50 13.11 -12.17 -0.45
CA SER A 50 13.39 -12.08 -1.89
C SER A 50 14.86 -11.79 -2.22
N ARG A 51 15.70 -11.40 -1.26
CA ARG A 51 17.11 -11.04 -1.49
C ARG A 51 18.04 -12.24 -1.33
N ASN A 52 19.07 -12.29 -2.18
CA ASN A 52 20.13 -13.29 -2.14
C ASN A 52 20.88 -13.21 -0.79
N PRO A 53 21.09 -14.32 -0.03
CA PRO A 53 21.63 -14.30 1.33
C PRO A 53 22.98 -13.58 1.52
N LYS A 54 23.73 -13.35 0.43
CA LYS A 54 25.03 -12.67 0.47
C LYS A 54 24.95 -11.15 0.66
N GLN A 55 23.80 -10.50 0.39
CA GLN A 55 23.63 -9.05 0.58
C GLN A 55 23.02 -8.66 1.95
N SER A 56 22.65 -9.65 2.76
CA SER A 56 21.93 -9.47 4.04
C SER A 56 22.77 -8.86 5.17
N LYS A 57 24.09 -8.73 4.99
CA LYS A 57 25.01 -8.32 6.08
C LYS A 57 25.07 -6.81 6.33
N CYS A 58 24.54 -5.96 5.44
CA CYS A 58 24.70 -4.50 5.55
C CYS A 58 23.51 -3.77 6.23
N LEU A 59 22.39 -4.46 6.52
CA LEU A 59 21.17 -3.81 7.04
C LEU A 59 20.69 -4.38 8.39
N GLN A 60 21.52 -5.17 9.07
CA GLN A 60 21.12 -5.98 10.23
C GLN A 60 20.91 -5.24 11.57
N GLN A 61 20.79 -3.91 11.61
CA GLN A 61 20.72 -3.18 12.89
C GLN A 61 19.59 -2.16 13.04
N ARG A 62 18.54 -2.19 12.22
CA ARG A 62 17.32 -1.47 12.56
C ARG A 62 16.33 -2.43 13.22
N VAL A 63 16.01 -2.12 14.48
CA VAL A 63 14.93 -2.72 15.27
C VAL A 63 13.72 -2.84 14.36
N VAL A 64 13.35 -4.08 14.00
CA VAL A 64 12.27 -4.35 13.06
C VAL A 64 10.98 -4.12 13.83
N ASP A 65 10.32 -2.99 13.55
CA ASP A 65 8.93 -2.82 13.93
C ASP A 65 8.12 -3.94 13.23
N PRO A 66 7.42 -4.81 13.98
CA PRO A 66 6.60 -5.88 13.41
C PRO A 66 5.61 -5.35 12.36
N ALA A 67 5.09 -4.12 12.53
CA ALA A 67 4.16 -3.51 11.59
C ALA A 67 4.83 -3.11 10.25
N ALA A 68 6.09 -2.67 10.28
CA ALA A 68 6.86 -2.34 9.08
C ALA A 68 7.22 -3.58 8.23
N SER A 69 7.11 -4.78 8.82
CA SER A 69 7.36 -6.04 8.12
C SER A 69 6.22 -6.46 7.18
N MET A 70 5.03 -5.89 7.35
CA MET A 70 3.76 -6.36 6.77
C MET A 70 3.24 -5.52 5.60
N GLY A 71 4.07 -4.65 5.04
CA GLY A 71 3.74 -3.79 3.91
C GLY A 71 2.95 -2.54 4.28
N SER A 72 2.98 -1.55 3.40
CA SER A 72 2.29 -0.27 3.59
C SER A 72 1.60 0.18 2.31
N LEU A 73 0.56 0.98 2.49
CA LEU A 73 -0.10 1.71 1.43
C LEU A 73 0.11 3.20 1.61
N ARG A 74 0.32 3.94 0.54
CA ARG A 74 0.40 5.40 0.54
C ARG A 74 -0.61 5.94 -0.44
N LEU A 75 -1.39 6.94 -0.03
CA LEU A 75 -2.27 7.66 -0.92
C LEU A 75 -1.56 8.92 -1.43
N LYS A 76 -1.60 9.13 -2.74
CA LYS A 76 -1.11 10.34 -3.39
C LYS A 76 -2.26 10.98 -4.15
N HIS A 77 -2.44 12.28 -3.97
CA HIS A 77 -3.34 13.08 -4.78
C HIS A 77 -2.52 13.99 -5.69
N VAL A 78 -2.88 14.04 -6.97
CA VAL A 78 -2.24 14.91 -7.96
C VAL A 78 -3.29 15.90 -8.49
N GLY A 79 -3.94 16.61 -7.57
CA GLY A 79 -4.86 17.70 -7.90
C GLY A 79 -4.29 19.05 -7.46
N ALA A 80 -4.84 20.13 -8.03
CA ALA A 80 -4.42 21.49 -7.74
C ALA A 80 -4.93 22.02 -6.38
N GLU A 81 -5.98 21.40 -5.84
CA GLU A 81 -6.58 21.76 -4.55
C GLU A 81 -6.14 20.76 -3.47
N ASP A 82 -5.85 21.28 -2.28
CA ASP A 82 -5.57 20.46 -1.10
C ASP A 82 -6.88 19.79 -0.64
N PRO A 83 -6.99 18.46 -0.71
CA PRO A 83 -8.20 17.78 -0.27
C PRO A 83 -8.42 17.96 1.22
N VAL A 84 -9.69 18.13 1.61
CA VAL A 84 -10.11 18.07 3.02
C VAL A 84 -9.70 16.71 3.59
N PRO A 85 -9.12 16.67 4.81
CA PRO A 85 -8.82 15.42 5.47
C PRO A 85 -10.02 14.49 5.53
N PHE A 86 -9.80 13.20 5.30
CA PHE A 86 -10.86 12.20 5.36
C PHE A 86 -10.37 10.88 5.93
N ASP A 87 -11.30 10.15 6.53
CA ASP A 87 -11.02 8.80 7.02
C ASP A 87 -11.29 7.77 5.94
N PHE A 88 -10.53 6.69 5.90
CA PHE A 88 -10.71 5.63 4.92
C PHE A 88 -10.33 4.26 5.48
N ASN A 89 -10.88 3.23 4.86
CA ASN A 89 -10.46 1.85 5.07
C ASN A 89 -9.69 1.33 3.86
N VAL A 90 -8.71 0.48 4.10
CA VAL A 90 -8.04 -0.32 3.08
C VAL A 90 -8.59 -1.74 3.16
N ILE A 91 -9.00 -2.30 2.02
CA ILE A 91 -9.43 -3.69 1.93
C ILE A 91 -8.38 -4.45 1.12
N VAL A 92 -7.68 -5.37 1.78
CA VAL A 92 -6.63 -6.21 1.21
C VAL A 92 -7.21 -7.61 1.00
N GLY A 93 -7.48 -7.96 -0.25
CA GLY A 93 -8.22 -9.18 -0.59
C GLY A 93 -9.64 -9.14 -0.03
N ASN A 94 -9.83 -9.79 1.13
CA ASN A 94 -11.09 -9.88 1.88
C ASN A 94 -11.00 -9.30 3.31
N VAL A 95 -9.84 -8.77 3.72
CA VAL A 95 -9.63 -8.20 5.06
C VAL A 95 -9.69 -6.69 4.99
N THR A 96 -10.41 -6.07 5.92
CA THR A 96 -10.48 -4.61 6.08
C THR A 96 -9.50 -4.15 7.16
N VAL A 97 -8.72 -3.12 6.85
CA VAL A 97 -7.73 -2.48 7.70
C VAL A 97 -8.06 -1.00 7.80
N GLY A 98 -7.99 -0.45 9.02
CA GLY A 98 -8.33 0.94 9.32
C GLY A 98 -9.40 1.04 10.42
N PRO A 99 -10.04 2.22 10.57
CA PRO A 99 -9.92 3.39 9.72
C PRO A 99 -8.56 4.09 9.85
N PHE A 100 -8.08 4.63 8.74
CA PHE A 100 -6.93 5.52 8.66
C PHE A 100 -7.41 6.94 8.40
N GLN A 101 -6.71 7.93 8.95
CA GLN A 101 -6.99 9.33 8.67
C GLN A 101 -5.98 9.83 7.63
N CYS A 102 -6.47 10.32 6.48
CA CYS A 102 -5.62 10.90 5.44
C CYS A 102 -5.60 12.43 5.59
N ARG A 103 -4.40 13.01 5.76
CA ARG A 103 -4.19 14.46 5.73
C ARG A 103 -3.22 14.80 4.61
N PHE A 104 -3.67 15.52 3.59
CA PHE A 104 -2.83 15.88 2.44
C PHE A 104 -1.87 17.05 2.71
N THR A 105 -1.99 17.70 3.88
CA THR A 105 -1.50 19.07 4.11
C THR A 105 -0.04 19.21 4.58
N GLU A 106 0.71 18.14 4.88
CA GLU A 106 2.09 18.29 5.38
C GLU A 106 3.14 17.35 4.78
N SER A 107 2.73 16.21 4.20
CA SER A 107 3.59 15.43 3.32
C SER A 107 2.70 14.59 2.43
N SER A 108 2.86 14.68 1.11
CA SER A 108 2.14 13.85 0.12
C SER A 108 2.56 12.36 0.17
N ALA A 109 3.00 11.89 1.33
CA ALA A 109 3.83 10.72 1.52
C ALA A 109 3.57 9.97 2.84
N GLU A 110 2.41 10.13 3.47
CA GLU A 110 2.06 9.33 4.65
C GLU A 110 1.89 7.85 4.26
N ASP A 111 2.65 6.98 4.93
CA ASP A 111 2.53 5.54 4.78
C ASP A 111 1.58 4.98 5.82
N PHE A 112 0.56 4.27 5.35
CA PHE A 112 -0.43 3.56 6.15
C PHE A 112 0.00 2.08 6.25
N PRO A 113 0.60 1.64 7.37
CA PRO A 113 1.01 0.25 7.55
C PRO A 113 -0.23 -0.65 7.57
N LEU A 114 -0.18 -1.77 6.85
CA LEU A 114 -1.32 -2.67 6.76
C LEU A 114 -1.54 -3.49 8.05
N GLY A 115 -0.47 -3.73 8.83
CA GLY A 115 -0.53 -4.51 10.07
C GLY A 115 -0.98 -5.96 9.89
N ILE A 116 -1.11 -6.44 8.65
CA ILE A 116 -1.52 -7.78 8.27
C ILE A 116 -0.60 -8.35 7.22
N ASP A 117 -0.43 -9.67 7.19
CA ASP A 117 0.33 -10.31 6.14
C ASP A 117 -0.48 -10.34 4.83
N TRP A 118 -0.27 -9.33 3.97
CA TRP A 118 -0.94 -9.24 2.67
C TRP A 118 -0.75 -10.48 1.78
N ARG A 119 0.29 -11.29 2.01
CA ARG A 119 0.59 -12.50 1.23
C ARG A 119 -0.45 -13.59 1.46
N GLU A 120 -1.10 -13.59 2.62
CA GLU A 120 -2.18 -14.52 2.97
C GLU A 120 -3.51 -14.11 2.32
N HIS A 121 -3.57 -12.93 1.71
CA HIS A 121 -4.79 -12.34 1.14
C HIS A 121 -4.76 -12.21 -0.38
N LEU A 122 -3.84 -12.91 -1.03
CA LEU A 122 -3.80 -13.01 -2.49
C LEU A 122 -5.01 -13.80 -3.01
N GLU A 123 -5.52 -13.37 -4.17
CA GLU A 123 -6.56 -14.11 -4.85
C GLU A 123 -6.07 -15.54 -5.18
N PRO A 124 -6.83 -16.58 -4.78
CA PRO A 124 -6.48 -17.95 -5.11
C PRO A 124 -6.32 -18.13 -6.62
N ARG A 125 -5.37 -18.97 -7.04
CA ARG A 125 -5.06 -19.31 -8.44
C ARG A 125 -4.38 -18.21 -9.28
N THR A 126 -4.75 -16.94 -9.11
CA THR A 126 -4.15 -15.83 -9.88
C THR A 126 -2.92 -15.25 -9.19
N GLY A 127 -2.86 -15.32 -7.84
CA GLY A 127 -1.83 -14.63 -7.07
C GLY A 127 -1.93 -13.10 -7.17
N CYS A 128 -3.09 -12.59 -7.57
CA CYS A 128 -3.35 -11.16 -7.67
C CYS A 128 -3.57 -10.57 -6.28
N LEU A 129 -2.90 -9.46 -5.98
CA LEU A 129 -3.19 -8.67 -4.79
C LEU A 129 -4.25 -7.62 -5.15
N ARG A 130 -5.45 -7.77 -4.60
CA ARG A 130 -6.53 -6.80 -4.76
C ARG A 130 -6.52 -5.83 -3.58
N LEU A 131 -6.30 -4.56 -3.87
CA LEU A 131 -6.34 -3.47 -2.90
C LEU A 131 -7.55 -2.58 -3.21
N ARG A 132 -8.42 -2.36 -2.24
CA ARG A 132 -9.48 -1.35 -2.34
C ARG A 132 -9.31 -0.30 -1.28
N VAL A 133 -9.61 0.94 -1.62
CA VAL A 133 -9.68 2.05 -0.66
C VAL A 133 -11.12 2.52 -0.63
N GLN A 134 -11.69 2.59 0.58
CA GLN A 134 -13.05 3.05 0.81
C GLN A 134 -13.01 4.31 1.67
N ALA A 135 -13.33 5.46 1.09
CA ALA A 135 -13.40 6.73 1.81
C ALA A 135 -14.71 6.82 2.62
N LEU A 136 -14.57 7.26 3.87
CA LEU A 136 -15.61 7.48 4.86
C LEU A 136 -15.94 8.98 4.91
N LEU A 137 -16.47 9.49 3.80
CA LEU A 137 -16.90 10.89 3.71
C LEU A 137 -18.25 11.06 4.42
N ALA A 138 -18.33 12.08 5.28
CA ALA A 138 -19.56 12.51 5.94
C ALA A 138 -20.50 13.24 4.97
#